data_AF-A0AAQ4DQ26-F1
#
_entry.id   AF-A0AAQ4DQ26-F1
#
_cell.length_a   1.000
_cell.length_b   1.000
_cell.length_c   1.000
_cell.angle_alpha   90.00
_cell.angle_beta   90.00
_cell.angle_gamma   90.00
#
_symmetry.space_group_name_H-M   'P 1'
#
loop_
_entity.id
_entity.type
_entity.pdbx_description
1 polymer ?
#
loop_
_entity_poly.entity_id
_entity_poly.type
_entity_poly.pdbx_seq_one_letter_code
_entity_poly.pdbx_strand_id
1 'polypeptide(L)'
;MRNSALEKLRVEETPRWRYSALEKLRTGETPRLRNSVVGKLYVGETPRWRNSMLEKLSVGETPRLRYSALEKLRAGETPSWINSGLDKLRSGETPRWRNSALEKLRFEETPHWRNSVVEKFRVGETPSWGNSGLEKLHAREIPCWTNSALEKLRAGETPRWRNSALEKLHVGETPCWRNSALEIIRAGETPSWRNSALGKLRVGETPRFRNSVLEKLHAGETPRWRNSAFEKLRVGDTPRWRNSAFEKLRAGETPRWRKSALEKLRVGKTPRWRNSALENVRVKESPCQRNSELEKLRVVEIPRWRNSALEKVRARETPSWKNSALEKLCVGECPR
;
A
#
# COMPACT_ATOMS: atom_id res chain seq x y z
N MET A 1 -33.35 -11.06 36.03
CA MET A 1 -33.36 -12.43 36.58
C MET A 1 -31.94 -12.98 36.68
N ARG A 2 -31.69 -13.87 37.64
CA ARG A 2 -30.41 -14.56 37.84
C ARG A 2 -30.65 -16.07 37.70
N ASN A 3 -29.72 -16.79 37.08
CA ASN A 3 -29.73 -18.26 36.98
C ASN A 3 -31.04 -18.80 36.36
N SER A 4 -31.25 -18.55 35.08
CA SER A 4 -32.52 -18.88 34.41
C SER A 4 -32.26 -19.53 33.06
N ALA A 5 -32.88 -20.68 32.81
CA ALA A 5 -32.98 -21.31 31.50
C ALA A 5 -34.40 -21.09 30.97
N LEU A 6 -34.55 -20.32 29.88
CA LEU A 6 -35.86 -19.97 29.33
C LEU A 6 -35.87 -20.17 27.82
N GLU A 7 -36.91 -20.85 27.32
CA GLU A 7 -37.01 -21.24 25.91
C GLU A 7 -37.43 -20.04 25.03
N LYS A 8 -38.48 -19.30 25.43
CA LYS A 8 -38.98 -18.14 24.70
C LYS A 8 -39.41 -17.05 25.67
N LEU A 9 -38.93 -15.83 25.46
CA LEU A 9 -39.29 -14.70 26.29
C LEU A 9 -39.61 -13.45 25.47
N ARG A 10 -40.73 -12.80 25.81
CA ARG A 10 -41.07 -11.43 25.43
C ARG A 10 -41.11 -10.60 26.69
N VAL A 11 -40.40 -9.48 26.71
CA VAL A 11 -40.32 -8.59 27.88
C VAL A 11 -40.49 -7.16 27.43
N GLU A 12 -41.35 -6.44 28.14
CA GLU A 12 -41.72 -5.04 27.87
C GLU A 12 -40.92 -4.04 28.73
N GLU A 13 -40.18 -4.48 29.76
CA GLU A 13 -39.31 -3.65 30.60
C GLU A 13 -37.81 -3.97 30.44
N THR A 14 -36.92 -2.98 30.66
CA THR A 14 -35.45 -3.05 30.48
C THR A 14 -34.79 -4.25 31.18
N PRO A 15 -34.60 -5.38 30.48
CA PRO A 15 -34.41 -6.62 31.19
C PRO A 15 -32.92 -6.84 31.51
N ARG A 16 -32.63 -7.08 32.78
CA ARG A 16 -31.27 -7.37 33.28
C ARG A 16 -31.11 -8.86 33.58
N TRP A 17 -30.23 -9.51 32.81
CA TRP A 17 -29.94 -10.94 32.92
C TRP A 17 -28.51 -11.18 33.36
N ARG A 18 -28.35 -12.11 34.28
CA ARG A 18 -27.04 -12.58 34.73
C ARG A 18 -27.08 -14.09 34.83
N TYR A 19 -26.07 -14.76 34.26
CA TYR A 19 -25.98 -16.23 34.32
C TYR A 19 -27.23 -16.89 33.74
N SER A 20 -27.55 -16.59 32.48
CA SER A 20 -28.81 -17.00 31.87
C SER A 20 -28.57 -17.70 30.54
N ALA A 21 -29.37 -18.73 30.25
CA ALA A 21 -29.40 -19.44 28.99
C ALA A 21 -30.78 -19.21 28.34
N LEU A 22 -30.80 -18.48 27.22
CA LEU A 22 -32.03 -18.12 26.53
C LEU A 22 -31.98 -18.65 25.09
N GLU A 23 -32.96 -19.43 24.67
CA GLU A 23 -32.97 -19.91 23.28
C GLU A 23 -33.43 -18.80 22.32
N LYS A 24 -34.53 -18.11 22.66
CA LYS A 24 -35.09 -17.01 21.88
C LYS A 24 -35.54 -15.85 22.77
N LEU A 25 -35.00 -14.66 22.52
CA LEU A 25 -35.40 -13.43 23.21
C LEU A 25 -35.83 -12.37 22.18
N ARG A 26 -36.97 -11.74 22.41
CA ARG A 26 -37.45 -10.59 21.65
C ARG A 26 -37.86 -9.49 22.62
N THR A 27 -37.28 -8.30 22.49
CA THR A 27 -37.59 -7.15 23.34
C THR A 27 -37.47 -5.86 22.53
N GLY A 28 -38.32 -4.88 22.82
CA GLY A 28 -38.21 -3.54 22.25
C GLY A 28 -37.10 -2.72 22.89
N GLU A 29 -36.87 -2.93 24.19
CA GLU A 29 -36.03 -2.07 25.02
C GLU A 29 -34.56 -2.51 25.10
N THR A 30 -33.72 -1.79 25.85
CA THR A 30 -32.28 -2.07 26.06
C THR A 30 -31.94 -3.22 27.03
N PRO A 31 -31.73 -4.49 26.58
CA PRO A 31 -31.32 -5.55 27.48
C PRO A 31 -29.87 -5.39 27.95
N ARG A 32 -29.62 -5.79 29.20
CA ARG A 32 -28.27 -5.95 29.74
C ARG A 32 -28.02 -7.41 30.07
N LEU A 33 -27.10 -8.02 29.33
CA LEU A 33 -26.74 -9.43 29.48
C LEU A 33 -25.30 -9.57 29.94
N ARG A 34 -25.13 -10.36 31.01
CA ARG A 34 -23.82 -10.64 31.61
C ARG A 34 -23.69 -12.14 31.86
N ASN A 35 -22.56 -12.73 31.44
CA ASN A 35 -22.30 -14.15 31.66
C ASN A 35 -23.45 -15.02 31.13
N SER A 36 -23.91 -14.78 29.91
CA SER A 36 -25.14 -15.39 29.38
C SER A 36 -24.95 -15.96 27.99
N VAL A 37 -25.76 -16.97 27.65
CA VAL A 37 -25.80 -17.59 26.33
C VAL A 37 -27.18 -17.33 25.73
N VAL A 38 -27.22 -16.76 24.53
CA VAL A 38 -28.47 -16.48 23.83
C VAL A 38 -28.42 -17.05 22.41
N GLY A 39 -29.38 -17.91 22.05
CA GLY A 39 -29.47 -18.45 20.69
C GLY A 39 -29.82 -17.37 19.69
N LYS A 40 -31.07 -16.89 19.71
CA LYS A 40 -31.56 -15.85 18.80
C LYS A 40 -32.06 -14.64 19.57
N LEU A 41 -31.60 -13.48 19.14
CA LEU A 41 -32.03 -12.21 19.71
C LEU A 41 -32.49 -11.21 18.65
N TYR A 42 -33.64 -10.61 18.93
CA TYR A 42 -34.17 -9.44 18.24
C TYR A 42 -34.37 -8.31 19.25
N VAL A 43 -33.67 -7.20 19.06
CA VAL A 43 -33.77 -6.01 19.92
C VAL A 43 -33.99 -4.77 19.06
N GLY A 44 -34.91 -3.90 19.48
CA GLY A 44 -35.12 -2.59 18.87
C GLY A 44 -33.99 -1.62 19.20
N GLU A 45 -33.72 -1.44 20.50
CA GLU A 45 -32.80 -0.43 21.03
C GLU A 45 -31.33 -0.91 21.25
N THR A 46 -30.54 -0.17 22.04
CA THR A 46 -29.09 -0.37 22.32
C THR A 46 -28.75 -1.43 23.41
N PRO A 47 -28.48 -2.71 23.07
CA PRO A 47 -28.17 -3.71 24.09
C PRO A 47 -26.71 -3.62 24.57
N ARG A 48 -26.48 -4.01 25.84
CA ARG A 48 -25.12 -4.12 26.42
C ARG A 48 -24.80 -5.54 26.83
N TRP A 49 -23.66 -6.03 26.33
CA TRP A 49 -23.21 -7.41 26.50
C TRP A 49 -21.84 -7.46 27.14
N ARG A 50 -21.71 -8.33 28.14
CA ARG A 50 -20.43 -8.64 28.76
C ARG A 50 -20.31 -10.13 28.99
N ASN A 51 -19.19 -10.73 28.57
CA ASN A 51 -18.90 -12.14 28.83
C ASN A 51 -20.03 -13.05 28.32
N SER A 52 -20.51 -12.86 27.10
CA SER A 52 -21.71 -13.54 26.60
C SER A 52 -21.49 -14.12 25.21
N MET A 53 -22.20 -15.21 24.92
CA MET A 53 -22.17 -15.90 23.64
C MET A 53 -23.51 -15.77 22.95
N LEU A 54 -23.50 -15.35 21.68
CA LEU A 54 -24.69 -15.29 20.84
C LEU A 54 -24.51 -16.04 19.53
N GLU A 55 -25.56 -16.71 19.06
CA GLU A 55 -25.56 -17.22 17.68
C GLU A 55 -26.01 -16.14 16.71
N LYS A 56 -27.21 -15.57 16.91
CA LYS A 56 -27.81 -14.63 15.94
C LYS A 56 -28.37 -13.41 16.62
N LEU A 57 -27.92 -12.25 16.14
CA LEU A 57 -28.37 -10.94 16.60
C LEU A 57 -28.90 -10.12 15.44
N SER A 58 -30.11 -9.59 15.61
CA SER A 58 -30.66 -8.53 14.76
C SER A 58 -31.03 -7.36 15.67
N VAL A 59 -30.41 -6.22 15.42
CA VAL A 59 -30.52 -5.02 16.25
C VAL A 59 -30.75 -3.80 15.35
N GLY A 60 -31.69 -2.94 15.76
CA GLY A 60 -31.93 -1.65 15.10
C GLY A 60 -30.79 -0.66 15.38
N GLU A 61 -30.50 -0.43 16.66
CA GLU A 61 -29.58 0.63 17.11
C GLU A 61 -28.17 0.12 17.52
N THR A 62 -27.42 0.87 18.35
CA THR A 62 -26.00 0.62 18.67
C THR A 62 -25.74 -0.45 19.76
N PRO A 63 -25.29 -1.69 19.43
CA PRO A 63 -24.92 -2.66 20.45
C PRO A 63 -23.51 -2.42 20.98
N ARG A 64 -23.31 -2.64 22.29
CA ARG A 64 -21.97 -2.63 22.91
C ARG A 64 -21.60 -4.02 23.42
N LEU A 65 -20.56 -4.61 22.84
CA LEU A 65 -20.07 -5.93 23.21
C LEU A 65 -18.67 -5.88 23.82
N ARG A 66 -18.51 -6.57 24.95
CA ARG A 66 -17.23 -6.76 25.63
C ARG A 66 -17.02 -8.22 25.98
N TYR A 67 -15.84 -8.77 25.67
CA TYR A 67 -15.51 -10.16 26.02
C TYR A 67 -16.59 -11.14 25.52
N SER A 68 -17.08 -10.95 24.29
CA SER A 68 -18.24 -11.69 23.79
C SER A 68 -17.94 -12.29 22.42
N ALA A 69 -18.61 -13.39 22.07
CA ALA A 69 -18.55 -13.95 20.73
C ALA A 69 -19.94 -14.00 20.10
N LEU A 70 -19.98 -13.78 18.79
CA LEU A 70 -21.21 -13.75 18.02
C LEU A 70 -21.01 -14.42 16.66
N GLU A 71 -21.90 -15.31 16.25
CA GLU A 71 -21.78 -15.96 14.93
C GLU A 71 -22.28 -15.01 13.82
N LYS A 72 -23.46 -14.40 13.99
CA LYS A 72 -24.09 -13.57 12.95
C LYS A 72 -24.74 -12.31 13.51
N LEU A 73 -24.39 -11.16 12.94
CA LEU A 73 -25.00 -9.87 13.25
C LEU A 73 -25.56 -9.18 12.00
N ARG A 74 -26.78 -8.66 12.16
CA ARG A 74 -27.33 -7.56 11.36
C ARG A 74 -27.58 -6.38 12.29
N ALA A 75 -26.89 -5.27 12.06
CA ALA A 75 -27.07 -4.03 12.81
C ALA A 75 -27.44 -2.90 11.85
N GLY A 76 -28.36 -2.02 12.27
CA GLY A 76 -28.63 -0.77 11.58
C GLY A 76 -27.52 0.25 11.83
N GLU A 77 -27.19 0.47 13.10
CA GLU A 77 -26.30 1.56 13.54
C GLU A 77 -24.97 1.11 14.20
N THR A 78 -24.11 2.07 14.49
CA THR A 78 -22.71 1.98 14.98
C THR A 78 -22.43 1.00 16.15
N PRO A 79 -21.98 -0.25 15.89
CA PRO A 79 -21.66 -1.18 16.97
C PRO A 79 -20.24 -0.95 17.52
N SER A 80 -20.07 -1.09 18.84
CA SER A 80 -18.76 -0.99 19.50
C SER A 80 -18.33 -2.33 20.11
N TRP A 81 -17.11 -2.75 19.79
CA TRP A 81 -16.60 -4.08 20.13
C TRP A 81 -15.25 -4.01 20.79
N ILE A 82 -15.13 -4.69 21.92
CA ILE A 82 -13.90 -4.73 22.72
C ILE A 82 -13.63 -6.18 23.14
N ASN A 83 -12.43 -6.70 22.83
CA ASN A 83 -12.02 -8.05 23.23
C ASN A 83 -13.05 -9.10 22.79
N SER A 84 -13.47 -9.10 21.53
CA SER A 84 -14.63 -9.88 21.09
C SER A 84 -14.41 -10.52 19.71
N GLY A 85 -15.18 -11.58 19.43
CA GLY A 85 -15.14 -12.33 18.17
C GLY A 85 -16.45 -12.22 17.39
N LEU A 86 -16.37 -12.13 16.07
CA LEU A 86 -17.55 -12.17 15.20
C LEU A 86 -17.27 -12.83 13.85
N ASP A 87 -18.07 -13.83 13.48
CA ASP A 87 -17.87 -14.53 12.21
C ASP A 87 -18.44 -13.73 11.04
N LYS A 88 -19.70 -13.27 11.13
CA LYS A 88 -20.37 -12.60 10.00
C LYS A 88 -21.11 -11.33 10.42
N LEU A 89 -20.77 -10.22 9.77
CA LEU A 89 -21.46 -8.93 9.94
C LEU A 89 -21.95 -8.37 8.60
N ARG A 90 -23.16 -7.81 8.64
CA ARG A 90 -23.63 -6.79 7.72
C ARG A 90 -24.14 -5.60 8.52
N SER A 91 -23.62 -4.41 8.24
CA SER A 91 -24.00 -3.16 8.91
C SER A 91 -23.97 -2.01 7.92
N GLY A 92 -24.86 -1.02 8.10
CA GLY A 92 -24.86 0.22 7.31
C GLY A 92 -23.76 1.18 7.76
N GLU A 93 -23.65 1.40 9.07
CA GLU A 93 -22.89 2.54 9.62
C GLU A 93 -21.58 2.16 10.34
N THR A 94 -20.84 3.18 10.81
CA THR A 94 -19.47 3.21 11.34
C THR A 94 -19.18 2.34 12.59
N PRO A 95 -18.66 1.11 12.47
CA PRO A 95 -18.33 0.29 13.63
C PRO A 95 -16.95 0.68 14.23
N ARG A 96 -16.78 0.42 15.53
CA ARG A 96 -15.48 0.54 16.20
C ARG A 96 -15.05 -0.77 16.84
N TRP A 97 -13.84 -1.20 16.50
CA TRP A 97 -13.28 -2.46 16.94
C TRP A 97 -11.96 -2.27 17.66
N ARG A 98 -11.85 -2.89 18.83
CA ARG A 98 -10.61 -2.95 19.61
C ARG A 98 -10.36 -4.37 20.06
N ASN A 99 -9.15 -4.87 19.82
CA ASN A 99 -8.72 -6.21 20.26
C ASN A 99 -9.71 -7.29 19.81
N SER A 100 -10.09 -7.30 18.53
CA SER A 100 -11.17 -8.17 18.04
C SER A 100 -10.71 -9.03 16.87
N ALA A 101 -11.33 -10.21 16.71
CA ALA A 101 -11.04 -11.16 15.65
C ALA A 101 -12.30 -11.45 14.83
N LEU A 102 -12.22 -11.29 13.51
CA LEU A 102 -13.39 -11.45 12.63
C LEU A 102 -13.09 -12.17 11.33
N GLU A 103 -14.09 -12.88 10.83
CA GLU A 103 -13.98 -13.64 9.59
C GLU A 103 -14.46 -12.80 8.39
N LYS A 104 -15.75 -12.45 8.32
CA LYS A 104 -16.38 -11.91 7.11
C LYS A 104 -17.25 -10.69 7.38
N LEU A 105 -16.91 -9.60 6.71
CA LEU A 105 -17.47 -8.29 6.99
C LEU A 105 -17.85 -7.55 5.71
N ARG A 106 -19.02 -6.90 5.75
CA ARG A 106 -19.50 -5.99 4.70
C ARG A 106 -20.09 -4.74 5.33
N PHE A 107 -19.59 -3.59 4.89
CA PHE A 107 -20.00 -2.26 5.36
C PHE A 107 -20.14 -1.30 4.20
N GLU A 108 -20.99 -0.30 4.38
CA GLU A 108 -21.12 0.81 3.45
C GLU A 108 -20.19 1.96 3.90
N GLU A 109 -20.19 2.28 5.19
CA GLU A 109 -19.43 3.40 5.76
C GLU A 109 -18.21 3.03 6.64
N THR A 110 -17.60 4.06 7.26
CA THR A 110 -16.22 4.16 7.78
C THR A 110 -15.94 3.34 9.07
N PRO A 111 -15.30 2.15 8.99
CA PRO A 111 -14.94 1.40 10.19
C PRO A 111 -13.60 1.88 10.78
N HIS A 112 -13.47 1.78 12.11
CA HIS A 112 -12.19 1.97 12.80
C HIS A 112 -11.72 0.69 13.51
N TRP A 113 -10.49 0.28 13.21
CA TRP A 113 -9.86 -0.92 13.72
C TRP A 113 -8.62 -0.60 14.55
N ARG A 114 -8.56 -1.13 15.76
CA ARG A 114 -7.36 -1.10 16.60
C ARG A 114 -7.03 -2.49 17.12
N ASN A 115 -5.78 -2.93 16.98
CA ASN A 115 -5.31 -4.21 17.49
C ASN A 115 -6.22 -5.38 17.07
N SER A 116 -6.67 -5.41 15.81
CA SER A 116 -7.70 -6.36 15.37
C SER A 116 -7.23 -7.17 14.16
N VAL A 117 -7.81 -8.34 13.98
CA VAL A 117 -7.53 -9.24 12.87
C VAL A 117 -8.82 -9.51 12.12
N VAL A 118 -8.77 -9.37 10.79
CA VAL A 118 -9.92 -9.62 9.92
C VAL A 118 -9.48 -10.51 8.76
N GLU A 119 -10.28 -11.50 8.38
CA GLU A 119 -9.95 -12.34 7.22
C GLU A 119 -10.42 -11.66 5.91
N LYS A 120 -11.71 -11.36 5.79
CA LYS A 120 -12.31 -10.82 4.56
C LYS A 120 -13.14 -9.58 4.83
N PHE A 121 -12.71 -8.47 4.23
CA PHE A 121 -13.33 -7.17 4.39
C PHE A 121 -13.76 -6.57 3.05
N ARG A 122 -15.02 -6.13 2.96
CA ARG A 122 -15.52 -5.29 1.86
C ARG A 122 -16.14 -4.02 2.44
N VAL A 123 -15.74 -2.87 1.90
CA VAL A 123 -16.26 -1.58 2.33
C VAL A 123 -16.43 -0.62 1.17
N GLY A 124 -17.46 0.23 1.26
CA GLY A 124 -17.59 1.40 0.40
C GLY A 124 -16.47 2.40 0.72
N GLU A 125 -16.48 2.96 1.94
CA GLU A 125 -15.70 4.17 2.22
C GLU A 125 -14.78 4.10 3.47
N THR A 126 -13.61 4.72 3.32
CA THR A 126 -12.61 5.17 4.33
C THR A 126 -12.38 4.32 5.60
N PRO A 127 -11.98 3.03 5.47
CA PRO A 127 -11.61 2.25 6.64
C PRO A 127 -10.27 2.70 7.23
N SER A 128 -10.17 2.71 8.55
CA SER A 128 -8.92 3.06 9.25
C SER A 128 -8.44 1.93 10.16
N TRP A 129 -7.16 1.62 10.07
CA TRP A 129 -6.53 0.48 10.72
C TRP A 129 -5.28 0.90 11.49
N GLY A 130 -5.22 0.53 12.77
CA GLY A 130 -4.07 0.70 13.64
C GLY A 130 -3.66 -0.63 14.27
N ASN A 131 -2.38 -0.99 14.19
CA ASN A 131 -1.84 -2.21 14.80
C ASN A 131 -2.65 -3.47 14.42
N SER A 132 -3.07 -3.59 13.16
CA SER A 132 -4.06 -4.59 12.75
C SER A 132 -3.58 -5.44 11.57
N GLY A 133 -4.19 -6.62 11.41
CA GLY A 133 -3.92 -7.55 10.32
C GLY A 133 -5.17 -7.80 9.48
N LEU A 134 -5.00 -7.88 8.16
CA LEU A 134 -6.08 -8.23 7.24
C LEU A 134 -5.60 -9.16 6.13
N GLU A 135 -6.35 -10.21 5.80
CA GLU A 135 -5.99 -11.08 4.68
C GLU A 135 -6.44 -10.46 3.34
N LYS A 136 -7.72 -10.13 3.21
CA LYS A 136 -8.31 -9.68 1.94
C LYS A 136 -9.18 -8.44 2.11
N LEU A 137 -8.80 -7.37 1.41
CA LEU A 137 -9.55 -6.13 1.32
C LEU A 137 -10.03 -5.82 -0.09
N HIS A 138 -11.32 -5.51 -0.20
CA HIS A 138 -11.83 -4.69 -1.30
C HIS A 138 -12.43 -3.40 -0.74
N ALA A 139 -11.81 -2.27 -1.06
CA ALA A 139 -12.27 -0.94 -0.66
C ALA A 139 -12.42 -0.07 -1.91
N ARG A 140 -13.50 0.71 -2.00
CA ARG A 140 -13.62 1.70 -3.09
C ARG A 140 -12.78 2.94 -2.77
N GLU A 141 -12.78 3.40 -1.50
CA GLU A 141 -12.16 4.69 -1.16
C GLU A 141 -11.27 4.70 0.11
N ILE A 142 -10.23 5.55 0.05
CA ILE A 142 -9.33 6.09 1.10
C ILE A 142 -9.07 5.21 2.34
N PRO A 143 -8.50 4.00 2.22
CA PRO A 143 -8.12 3.24 3.39
C PRO A 143 -6.83 3.81 4.03
N CYS A 144 -6.86 3.99 5.35
CA CYS A 144 -5.72 4.48 6.13
C CYS A 144 -5.16 3.40 7.05
N TRP A 145 -3.84 3.18 7.00
CA TRP A 145 -3.19 2.11 7.73
C TRP A 145 -1.96 2.58 8.48
N THR A 146 -1.87 2.18 9.74
CA THR A 146 -0.72 2.45 10.63
C THR A 146 -0.30 1.17 11.34
N ASN A 147 0.99 0.84 11.30
CA ASN A 147 1.56 -0.32 12.00
C ASN A 147 0.82 -1.62 11.68
N SER A 148 0.52 -1.89 10.41
CA SER A 148 -0.43 -2.94 10.04
C SER A 148 0.10 -3.82 8.90
N ALA A 149 -0.46 -5.02 8.79
CA ALA A 149 -0.11 -5.99 7.76
C ALA A 149 -1.33 -6.35 6.90
N LEU A 150 -1.12 -6.45 5.58
CA LEU A 150 -2.17 -6.86 4.65
C LEU A 150 -1.65 -7.74 3.53
N GLU A 151 -2.30 -8.88 3.30
CA GLU A 151 -1.89 -9.82 2.25
C GLU A 151 -2.36 -9.36 0.86
N LYS A 152 -3.66 -9.11 0.69
CA LYS A 152 -4.28 -8.81 -0.62
C LYS A 152 -5.20 -7.59 -0.58
N LEU A 153 -4.88 -6.59 -1.40
CA LEU A 153 -5.68 -5.37 -1.57
C LEU A 153 -6.15 -5.17 -3.01
N ARG A 154 -7.42 -4.79 -3.14
CA ARG A 154 -7.90 -3.97 -4.25
C ARG A 154 -8.51 -2.69 -3.67
N ALA A 155 -7.82 -1.57 -3.84
CA ALA A 155 -8.27 -0.25 -3.41
C ALA A 155 -8.42 0.67 -4.63
N GLY A 156 -9.45 1.51 -4.60
CA GLY A 156 -9.55 2.65 -5.51
C GLY A 156 -8.64 3.79 -5.05
N GLU A 157 -9.24 4.91 -4.67
CA GLU A 157 -8.55 6.20 -4.58
C GLU A 157 -7.82 6.43 -3.24
N THR A 158 -6.63 7.03 -3.34
CA THR A 158 -5.85 7.73 -2.31
C THR A 158 -5.46 6.98 -1.01
N PRO A 159 -5.15 5.67 -1.02
CA PRO A 159 -4.82 4.96 0.23
C PRO A 159 -3.52 5.47 0.86
N ARG A 160 -3.49 5.50 2.20
CA ARG A 160 -2.33 5.96 2.98
C ARG A 160 -1.82 4.87 3.91
N TRP A 161 -0.51 4.65 3.86
CA TRP A 161 0.18 3.61 4.62
C TRP A 161 1.35 4.17 5.40
N ARG A 162 1.43 3.78 6.67
CA ARG A 162 2.53 4.11 7.57
C ARG A 162 2.98 2.87 8.33
N ASN A 163 4.28 2.57 8.30
CA ASN A 163 4.85 1.44 9.03
C ASN A 163 4.09 0.15 8.72
N SER A 164 4.00 -0.24 7.45
CA SER A 164 3.11 -1.34 7.03
C SER A 164 3.80 -2.31 6.09
N ALA A 165 3.42 -3.58 6.20
CA ALA A 165 3.93 -4.68 5.37
C ALA A 165 2.81 -5.21 4.48
N LEU A 166 3.06 -5.30 3.17
CA LEU A 166 2.05 -5.70 2.19
C LEU A 166 2.60 -6.64 1.13
N GLU A 167 1.83 -7.68 0.81
CA GLU A 167 2.26 -8.67 -0.18
C GLU A 167 1.79 -8.32 -1.60
N LYS A 168 0.46 -8.26 -1.84
CA LYS A 168 -0.11 -8.12 -3.19
C LYS A 168 -1.14 -7.01 -3.27
N LEU A 169 -0.81 -5.94 -4.00
CA LEU A 169 -1.66 -4.76 -4.11
C LEU A 169 -2.01 -4.41 -5.55
N HIS A 170 -3.28 -4.07 -5.75
CA HIS A 170 -3.73 -3.28 -6.87
C HIS A 170 -4.41 -2.02 -6.34
N VAL A 171 -3.86 -0.87 -6.70
CA VAL A 171 -4.27 0.43 -6.16
C VAL A 171 -4.47 1.42 -7.29
N GLY A 172 -5.55 2.19 -7.21
CA GLY A 172 -5.86 3.29 -8.11
C GLY A 172 -4.98 4.52 -7.87
N GLU A 173 -5.62 5.68 -7.79
CA GLU A 173 -4.97 6.98 -7.88
C GLU A 173 -4.31 7.46 -6.57
N THR A 174 -3.17 8.15 -6.70
CA THR A 174 -2.44 8.92 -5.68
C THR A 174 -2.04 8.21 -4.36
N PRO A 175 -1.70 6.90 -4.34
CA PRO A 175 -1.41 6.23 -3.09
C PRO A 175 -0.09 6.69 -2.44
N CYS A 176 -0.07 6.72 -1.11
CA CYS A 176 1.05 7.22 -0.31
C CYS A 176 1.56 6.18 0.68
N TRP A 177 2.86 5.89 0.63
CA TRP A 177 3.53 4.96 1.55
C TRP A 177 4.68 5.61 2.30
N ARG A 178 4.74 5.36 3.59
CA ARG A 178 5.84 5.78 4.47
C ARG A 178 6.29 4.62 5.33
N ASN A 179 7.59 4.32 5.31
CA ASN A 179 8.17 3.23 6.11
C ASN A 179 7.46 1.90 5.80
N SER A 180 7.44 1.49 4.54
CA SER A 180 6.65 0.33 4.10
C SER A 180 7.50 -0.71 3.37
N ALA A 181 7.18 -1.98 3.60
CA ALA A 181 7.76 -3.13 2.91
C ALA A 181 6.69 -3.75 2.01
N LEU A 182 6.99 -3.89 0.72
CA LEU A 182 6.01 -4.20 -0.32
C LEU A 182 6.56 -5.25 -1.29
N GLU A 183 5.86 -6.35 -1.54
CA GLU A 183 6.35 -7.38 -2.47
C GLU A 183 5.92 -7.17 -3.92
N ILE A 184 4.61 -7.14 -4.20
CA ILE A 184 4.06 -7.07 -5.56
C ILE A 184 2.99 -5.98 -5.64
N ILE A 185 3.25 -4.95 -6.44
CA ILE A 185 2.35 -3.80 -6.58
C ILE A 185 2.07 -3.46 -8.02
N ARG A 186 0.80 -3.15 -8.29
CA ARG A 186 0.34 -2.35 -9.42
C ARG A 186 -0.31 -1.08 -8.88
N ALA A 187 0.35 0.06 -9.05
CA ALA A 187 -0.16 1.37 -8.63
C ALA A 187 -0.52 2.20 -9.85
N GLY A 188 -1.63 2.93 -9.76
CA GLY A 188 -2.10 3.88 -10.77
C GLY A 188 -1.28 5.17 -10.77
N GLU A 189 -1.97 6.29 -10.85
CA GLU A 189 -1.38 7.60 -11.09
C GLU A 189 -0.76 8.24 -9.84
N THR A 190 0.35 8.96 -10.03
CA THR A 190 1.04 9.82 -9.03
C THR A 190 1.43 9.20 -7.67
N PRO A 191 1.76 7.90 -7.57
CA PRO A 191 2.06 7.30 -6.28
C PRO A 191 3.34 7.83 -5.63
N SER A 192 3.38 7.85 -4.30
CA SER A 192 4.51 8.36 -3.54
C SER A 192 5.02 7.40 -2.46
N TRP A 193 6.34 7.16 -2.47
CA TRP A 193 7.03 6.29 -1.51
C TRP A 193 8.11 7.04 -0.76
N ARG A 194 8.16 6.80 0.54
CA ARG A 194 9.20 7.32 1.43
C ARG A 194 9.70 6.22 2.36
N ASN A 195 11.02 6.02 2.39
CA ASN A 195 11.65 5.01 3.25
C ASN A 195 11.01 3.64 3.01
N SER A 196 11.05 3.15 1.77
CA SER A 196 10.31 1.94 1.39
C SER A 196 11.21 0.91 0.72
N ALA A 197 10.98 -0.37 1.03
CA ALA A 197 11.63 -1.51 0.40
C ALA A 197 10.61 -2.24 -0.46
N LEU A 198 10.88 -2.37 -1.77
CA LEU A 198 9.93 -2.88 -2.74
C LEU A 198 10.53 -4.03 -3.56
N GLY A 199 9.79 -5.13 -3.74
CA GLY A 199 10.19 -6.24 -4.62
C GLY A 199 9.93 -5.93 -6.09
N LYS A 200 8.72 -6.25 -6.56
CA LYS A 200 8.25 -6.10 -7.94
C LYS A 200 7.17 -5.02 -8.03
N LEU A 201 7.47 -3.96 -8.76
CA LEU A 201 6.59 -2.81 -8.88
C LEU A 201 6.26 -2.51 -10.35
N ARG A 202 4.98 -2.27 -10.62
CA ARG A 202 4.50 -1.63 -11.85
C ARG A 202 3.74 -0.36 -11.48
N VAL A 203 4.13 0.75 -12.10
CA VAL A 203 3.56 2.06 -11.78
C VAL A 203 3.18 2.78 -13.06
N GLY A 204 2.03 3.45 -13.01
CA GLY A 204 1.63 4.42 -14.02
C GLY A 204 2.46 5.70 -13.95
N GLU A 205 1.77 6.83 -14.05
CA GLU A 205 2.38 8.13 -14.32
C GLU A 205 2.93 8.82 -13.06
N THR A 206 4.00 9.60 -13.27
CA THR A 206 4.60 10.58 -12.34
C THR A 206 5.01 10.07 -10.94
N PRO A 207 5.51 8.83 -10.77
CA PRO A 207 5.74 8.32 -9.42
C PRO A 207 6.92 8.98 -8.72
N ARG A 208 6.83 9.11 -7.39
CA ARG A 208 7.83 9.79 -6.56
C ARG A 208 8.40 8.87 -5.50
N PHE A 209 9.73 8.77 -5.45
CA PHE A 209 10.42 7.92 -4.50
C PHE A 209 11.51 8.68 -3.76
N ARG A 210 11.58 8.42 -2.45
CA ARG A 210 12.58 9.01 -1.57
C ARG A 210 13.08 7.97 -0.59
N ASN A 211 14.39 7.78 -0.52
CA ASN A 211 15.01 6.80 0.39
C ASN A 211 14.42 5.40 0.15
N SER A 212 14.38 4.94 -1.09
CA SER A 212 13.73 3.69 -1.47
C SER A 212 14.73 2.70 -2.06
N VAL A 213 14.54 1.42 -1.75
CA VAL A 213 15.30 0.29 -2.33
C VAL A 213 14.33 -0.58 -3.10
N LEU A 214 14.66 -0.91 -4.35
CA LEU A 214 13.80 -1.70 -5.21
C LEU A 214 14.56 -2.77 -5.98
N GLU A 215 13.98 -3.97 -6.09
CA GLU A 215 14.54 -5.05 -6.90
C GLU A 215 14.17 -4.87 -8.39
N LYS A 216 12.87 -4.82 -8.71
CA LYS A 216 12.36 -4.78 -10.09
C LYS A 216 11.26 -3.74 -10.24
N LEU A 217 11.45 -2.81 -11.17
CA LEU A 217 10.44 -1.80 -11.46
C LEU A 217 10.21 -1.60 -12.97
N HIS A 218 8.93 -1.47 -13.30
CA HIS A 218 8.46 -0.78 -14.50
C HIS A 218 7.70 0.49 -14.11
N ALA A 219 8.21 1.65 -14.50
CA ALA A 219 7.56 2.94 -14.27
C ALA A 219 7.20 3.58 -15.61
N GLY A 220 6.02 4.18 -15.66
CA GLY A 220 5.57 5.02 -16.77
C GLY A 220 6.32 6.34 -16.84
N GLU A 221 5.59 7.41 -17.12
CA GLU A 221 6.15 8.71 -17.47
C GLU A 221 6.61 9.52 -16.25
N THR A 222 7.65 10.34 -16.46
CA THR A 222 8.15 11.42 -15.59
C THR A 222 8.51 11.04 -14.13
N PRO A 223 9.04 9.84 -13.81
CA PRO A 223 9.26 9.47 -12.43
C PRO A 223 10.40 10.27 -11.78
N ARG A 224 10.27 10.52 -10.47
CA ARG A 224 11.24 11.30 -9.69
C ARG A 224 11.81 10.50 -8.54
N TRP A 225 13.12 10.55 -8.41
CA TRP A 225 13.88 9.71 -7.50
C TRP A 225 14.89 10.51 -6.69
N ARG A 226 14.97 10.23 -5.39
CA ARG A 226 15.95 10.85 -4.49
C ARG A 226 16.46 9.84 -3.48
N ASN A 227 17.79 9.68 -3.39
CA ASN A 227 18.42 8.76 -2.45
C ASN A 227 17.84 7.34 -2.63
N SER A 228 18.08 6.70 -3.77
CA SER A 228 17.39 5.43 -4.07
C SER A 228 18.29 4.47 -4.83
N ALA A 229 18.12 3.18 -4.57
CA ALA A 229 18.97 2.11 -5.11
C ALA A 229 18.11 1.04 -5.79
N PHE A 230 18.60 0.51 -6.92
CA PHE A 230 17.85 -0.39 -7.78
C PHE A 230 18.71 -1.47 -8.43
N GLU A 231 18.15 -2.67 -8.52
CA GLU A 231 18.76 -3.75 -9.30
C GLU A 231 18.35 -3.65 -10.78
N LYS A 232 17.04 -3.72 -11.09
CA LYS A 232 16.52 -3.77 -12.47
C LYS A 232 15.39 -2.78 -12.71
N LEU A 233 15.61 -1.87 -13.65
CA LEU A 233 14.67 -0.81 -13.98
C LEU A 233 14.36 -0.70 -15.47
N ARG A 234 13.07 -0.50 -15.76
CA ARG A 234 12.57 -0.01 -17.04
C ARG A 234 11.70 1.20 -16.79
N VAL A 235 12.11 2.33 -17.34
CA VAL A 235 11.45 3.61 -17.11
C VAL A 235 11.11 4.25 -18.44
N GLY A 236 9.91 4.81 -18.53
CA GLY A 236 9.47 5.63 -19.66
C GLY A 236 10.19 6.98 -19.70
N ASP A 237 9.44 8.02 -20.05
CA ASP A 237 10.03 9.29 -20.48
C ASP A 237 10.35 10.25 -19.35
N THR A 238 11.37 11.08 -19.57
CA THR A 238 11.83 12.20 -18.74
C THR A 238 12.16 11.91 -17.26
N PRO A 239 12.74 10.74 -16.90
CA PRO A 239 12.97 10.43 -15.50
C PRO A 239 14.05 11.31 -14.88
N ARG A 240 13.86 11.68 -13.60
CA ARG A 240 14.79 12.52 -12.85
C ARG A 240 15.35 11.79 -11.64
N TRP A 241 16.67 11.73 -11.56
CA TRP A 241 17.41 11.01 -10.54
C TRP A 241 18.35 11.93 -9.77
N ARG A 242 18.37 11.77 -8.44
CA ARG A 242 19.30 12.46 -7.56
C ARG A 242 19.81 11.52 -6.47
N ASN A 243 21.14 11.40 -6.33
CA ASN A 243 21.75 10.53 -5.32
C ASN A 243 21.23 9.09 -5.49
N SER A 244 21.44 8.48 -6.65
CA SER A 244 20.83 7.19 -6.96
C SER A 244 21.81 6.21 -7.58
N ALA A 245 21.65 4.92 -7.27
CA ALA A 245 22.52 3.82 -7.70
C ALA A 245 21.74 2.74 -8.44
N PHE A 246 22.36 2.15 -9.48
CA PHE A 246 21.70 1.22 -10.39
C PHE A 246 22.66 0.13 -10.89
N GLU A 247 22.19 -1.12 -10.89
CA GLU A 247 22.88 -2.20 -11.60
C GLU A 247 22.48 -2.20 -13.09
N LYS A 248 21.18 -2.33 -13.40
CA LYS A 248 20.66 -2.43 -14.78
C LYS A 248 19.50 -1.47 -15.03
N LEU A 249 19.70 -0.48 -15.90
CA LEU A 249 18.69 0.52 -16.25
C LEU A 249 18.42 0.59 -17.76
N ARG A 250 17.14 0.56 -18.12
CA ARG A 250 16.64 1.03 -19.42
C ARG A 250 15.77 2.27 -19.19
N ALA A 251 16.17 3.40 -19.75
CA ALA A 251 15.42 4.65 -19.67
C ALA A 251 14.98 5.10 -21.07
N GLY A 252 13.77 5.67 -21.15
CA GLY A 252 13.20 6.28 -22.34
C GLY A 252 13.88 7.61 -22.70
N GLU A 253 13.07 8.62 -23.00
CA GLU A 253 13.55 9.89 -23.54
C GLU A 253 14.00 10.88 -22.46
N THR A 254 15.06 11.65 -22.73
CA THR A 254 15.56 12.81 -21.93
C THR A 254 15.82 12.60 -20.43
N PRO A 255 16.36 11.45 -19.98
CA PRO A 255 16.62 11.23 -18.57
C PRO A 255 17.69 12.18 -18.00
N ARG A 256 17.50 12.61 -16.74
CA ARG A 256 18.41 13.52 -16.03
C ARG A 256 18.94 12.89 -14.75
N TRP A 257 20.26 12.86 -14.59
CA TRP A 257 20.93 12.34 -13.39
C TRP A 257 21.80 13.39 -12.73
N ARG A 258 21.82 13.33 -11.39
CA ARG A 258 22.72 14.13 -10.57
C ARG A 258 23.24 13.28 -9.41
N LYS A 259 24.56 13.19 -9.25
CA LYS A 259 25.18 12.40 -8.17
C LYS A 259 24.71 10.95 -8.22
N SER A 260 24.94 10.28 -9.35
CA SER A 260 24.43 8.92 -9.57
C SER A 260 25.52 7.96 -10.04
N ALA A 261 25.42 6.70 -9.63
CA ALA A 261 26.28 5.60 -10.05
C ALA A 261 25.46 4.57 -10.85
N LEU A 262 25.95 4.17 -12.02
CA LEU A 262 25.24 3.25 -12.93
C LEU A 262 26.23 2.23 -13.52
N GLU A 263 25.91 0.94 -13.48
CA GLU A 263 26.78 -0.13 -14.01
C GLU A 263 26.43 -0.57 -15.46
N LYS A 264 25.14 -0.69 -15.78
CA LYS A 264 24.69 -1.06 -17.14
C LYS A 264 23.51 -0.21 -17.55
N LEU A 265 23.73 0.69 -18.50
CA LEU A 265 22.73 1.67 -18.93
C LEU A 265 22.42 1.58 -20.42
N ARG A 266 21.13 1.53 -20.76
CA ARG A 266 20.63 1.80 -22.11
C ARG A 266 19.66 2.98 -22.06
N VAL A 267 19.95 4.03 -22.83
CA VAL A 267 19.10 5.21 -22.97
C VAL A 267 18.65 5.35 -24.41
N GLY A 268 17.39 5.74 -24.58
CA GLY A 268 16.89 6.23 -25.87
C GLY A 268 17.56 7.55 -26.24
N LYS A 269 16.95 8.65 -25.81
CA LYS A 269 17.23 9.99 -26.32
C LYS A 269 17.85 10.93 -25.29
N THR A 270 18.83 11.72 -25.71
CA THR A 270 19.37 12.92 -25.02
C THR A 270 19.53 12.87 -23.47
N PRO A 271 20.30 11.91 -22.92
CA PRO A 271 20.59 11.87 -21.49
C PRO A 271 21.44 13.06 -21.01
N ARG A 272 21.20 13.50 -19.77
CA ARG A 272 22.04 14.51 -19.09
C ARG A 272 22.58 13.99 -17.76
N TRP A 273 23.90 13.93 -17.62
CA TRP A 273 24.57 13.50 -16.39
C TRP A 273 25.40 14.62 -15.76
N ARG A 274 25.39 14.66 -14.43
CA ARG A 274 26.17 15.61 -13.64
C ARG A 274 26.68 14.97 -12.37
N ASN A 275 27.99 15.02 -12.14
CA ASN A 275 28.62 14.42 -10.96
C ASN A 275 28.29 12.91 -10.88
N SER A 276 28.44 12.17 -11.97
CA SER A 276 28.03 10.78 -12.07
C SER A 276 29.20 9.86 -12.41
N ALA A 277 29.13 8.61 -11.95
CA ALA A 277 30.04 7.53 -12.33
C ALA A 277 29.26 6.50 -13.14
N LEU A 278 29.79 6.15 -14.32
CA LEU A 278 29.08 5.34 -15.31
C LEU A 278 29.98 4.19 -15.82
N GLU A 279 29.48 2.98 -15.72
CA GLU A 279 30.02 1.80 -16.37
C GLU A 279 29.09 1.41 -17.53
N ASN A 280 29.65 0.96 -18.65
CA ASN A 280 28.91 0.39 -19.79
C ASN A 280 27.59 1.09 -20.21
N VAL A 281 27.71 2.25 -20.86
CA VAL A 281 26.58 3.05 -21.33
C VAL A 281 26.36 2.88 -22.84
N ARG A 282 25.09 2.70 -23.24
CA ARG A 282 24.64 2.80 -24.63
C ARG A 282 23.58 3.89 -24.75
N VAL A 283 23.82 4.86 -25.62
CA VAL A 283 22.88 5.94 -25.92
C VAL A 283 22.62 5.93 -27.42
N LYS A 284 21.35 6.08 -27.81
CA LYS A 284 21.03 6.19 -29.25
C LYS A 284 21.36 7.58 -29.78
N GLU A 285 21.06 8.64 -29.04
CA GLU A 285 21.25 10.03 -29.51
C GLU A 285 22.31 10.77 -28.70
N SER A 286 22.27 12.10 -28.75
CA SER A 286 23.26 13.03 -28.21
C SER A 286 23.26 13.17 -26.67
N PRO A 287 24.25 12.62 -25.93
CA PRO A 287 24.35 12.80 -24.50
C PRO A 287 25.07 14.09 -24.08
N CYS A 288 24.73 14.62 -22.90
CA CYS A 288 25.47 15.71 -22.25
C CYS A 288 26.01 15.27 -20.89
N GLN A 289 27.32 15.43 -20.67
CA GLN A 289 28.00 15.02 -19.44
C GLN A 289 28.82 16.16 -18.83
N ARG A 290 28.77 16.29 -17.50
CA ARG A 290 29.56 17.28 -16.75
C ARG A 290 30.10 16.70 -15.46
N ASN A 291 31.38 16.93 -15.16
CA ASN A 291 32.01 16.51 -13.90
C ASN A 291 31.78 15.01 -13.63
N SER A 292 31.99 14.14 -14.60
CA SER A 292 31.58 12.73 -14.48
C SER A 292 32.64 11.80 -15.06
N GLU A 293 32.59 10.53 -14.64
CA GLU A 293 33.49 9.47 -15.05
C GLU A 293 32.72 8.42 -15.85
N LEU A 294 33.35 7.88 -16.89
CA LEU A 294 32.73 6.89 -17.78
C LEU A 294 33.76 5.91 -18.32
N GLU A 295 33.57 4.62 -18.04
CA GLU A 295 34.48 3.59 -18.50
C GLU A 295 34.24 3.25 -19.99
N LYS A 296 33.00 2.93 -20.36
CA LYS A 296 32.65 2.45 -21.70
C LYS A 296 31.39 3.12 -22.21
N LEU A 297 31.48 3.79 -23.35
CA LEU A 297 30.35 4.42 -24.03
C LEU A 297 30.21 3.97 -25.48
N ARG A 298 28.98 3.66 -25.88
CA ARG A 298 28.57 3.61 -27.28
C ARG A 298 27.49 4.64 -27.53
N VAL A 299 27.74 5.53 -28.47
CA VAL A 299 26.82 6.60 -28.88
C VAL A 299 26.72 6.65 -30.40
N VAL A 300 25.55 6.98 -30.94
CA VAL A 300 25.40 7.16 -32.39
C VAL A 300 25.70 8.61 -32.75
N GLU A 301 25.04 9.58 -32.11
CA GLU A 301 25.20 11.01 -32.41
C GLU A 301 26.26 11.71 -31.53
N ILE A 302 26.43 13.04 -31.75
CA ILE A 302 27.42 13.91 -31.10
C ILE A 302 27.24 13.99 -29.57
N PRO A 303 28.22 13.48 -28.79
CA PRO A 303 28.24 13.70 -27.36
C PRO A 303 28.91 15.03 -26.99
N ARG A 304 28.44 15.65 -25.88
CA ARG A 304 29.06 16.86 -25.29
C ARG A 304 29.59 16.59 -23.89
N TRP A 305 30.87 16.85 -23.67
CA TRP A 305 31.54 16.60 -22.38
C TRP A 305 32.22 17.84 -21.82
N ARG A 306 32.17 17.98 -20.49
CA ARG A 306 32.89 19.03 -19.78
C ARG A 306 33.43 18.51 -18.45
N ASN A 307 34.72 18.74 -18.18
CA ASN A 307 35.35 18.31 -16.93
C ASN A 307 35.12 16.81 -16.66
N SER A 308 35.27 15.94 -17.65
CA SER A 308 34.94 14.51 -17.53
C SER A 308 36.13 13.64 -17.88
N ALA A 309 36.23 12.46 -17.27
CA ALA A 309 37.25 11.46 -17.54
C ALA A 309 36.61 10.23 -18.18
N LEU A 310 37.20 9.76 -19.28
CA LEU A 310 36.61 8.76 -20.16
C LEU A 310 37.68 7.74 -20.56
N GLU A 311 37.37 6.45 -20.46
CA GLU A 311 38.33 5.41 -20.88
C GLU A 311 38.12 5.02 -22.34
N LYS A 312 36.93 4.48 -22.68
CA LYS A 312 36.64 3.94 -24.02
C LYS A 312 35.34 4.49 -24.59
N VAL A 313 35.44 5.23 -25.69
CA VAL A 313 34.27 5.77 -26.40
C VAL A 313 34.22 5.30 -27.85
N ARG A 314 33.06 4.82 -28.26
CA ARG A 314 32.70 4.59 -29.67
C ARG A 314 31.57 5.52 -30.07
N ALA A 315 31.82 6.37 -31.06
CA ALA A 315 30.87 7.34 -31.60
C ALA A 315 30.84 7.25 -33.14
N ARG A 316 29.71 7.57 -33.79
CA ARG A 316 29.74 7.74 -35.26
C ARG A 316 30.27 9.11 -35.68
N GLU A 317 29.99 10.12 -34.87
CA GLU A 317 30.37 11.51 -35.11
C GLU A 317 31.38 11.99 -34.08
N THR A 318 32.14 13.03 -34.42
CA THR A 318 33.18 13.61 -33.56
C THR A 318 32.56 14.29 -32.33
N PRO A 319 32.99 13.90 -31.11
CA PRO A 319 32.55 14.55 -29.87
C PRO A 319 32.98 16.01 -29.75
N SER A 320 32.23 16.76 -28.93
CA SER A 320 32.69 18.04 -28.39
C SER A 320 33.10 17.85 -26.93
N TRP A 321 34.35 18.21 -26.58
CA TRP A 321 34.82 18.17 -25.19
C TRP A 321 35.57 19.43 -24.76
N LYS A 322 35.44 19.80 -23.48
CA LYS A 322 36.23 20.86 -22.83
C LYS A 322 36.77 20.36 -21.50
N ASN A 323 38.06 20.60 -21.24
CA ASN A 323 38.75 20.20 -20.01
C ASN A 323 38.47 18.73 -19.64
N SER A 324 38.53 17.82 -20.60
CA SER A 324 38.17 16.41 -20.41
C SER A 324 39.30 15.52 -20.93
N ALA A 325 39.48 14.35 -20.31
CA ALA A 325 40.49 13.36 -20.68
C ALA A 325 39.79 12.14 -21.30
N LEU A 326 40.38 11.60 -22.38
CA LEU A 326 39.90 10.41 -23.06
C LEU A 326 41.08 9.50 -23.42
N GLU A 327 41.05 8.23 -23.02
CA GLU A 327 42.12 7.29 -23.36
C GLU A 327 41.98 6.71 -24.78
N LYS A 328 40.76 6.27 -25.16
CA LYS A 328 40.52 5.59 -26.43
C LYS A 328 39.23 6.08 -27.10
N LEU A 329 39.37 6.63 -28.30
CA LEU A 329 38.26 7.02 -29.18
C LEU A 329 38.25 6.16 -30.44
N CYS A 330 37.10 5.58 -30.78
CA CYS A 330 36.84 5.04 -32.11
C CYS A 330 35.71 5.84 -32.76
N VAL A 331 36.00 6.48 -33.89
CA VAL A 331 35.00 7.17 -34.73
C VAL A 331 34.82 6.37 -36.02
N GLY A 332 33.59 6.00 -36.36
CA GLY A 332 33.31 5.25 -37.59
C GLY A 332 32.03 4.41 -37.54
N GLU A 333 31.74 3.66 -38.61
CA GLU A 333 30.56 2.81 -38.71
C GLU A 333 30.60 1.67 -37.67
N CYS A 334 29.69 1.71 -36.70
CA CYS A 334 29.51 0.59 -35.76
C CYS A 334 28.84 -0.59 -36.49
N PRO A 335 29.46 -1.79 -36.52
CA PRO A 335 28.74 -3.00 -36.94
C PRO A 335 27.60 -3.29 -35.95
N ARG A 336 26.46 -3.75 -36.51
CA ARG A 336 25.15 -3.87 -35.87
C ARG A 336 25.14 -4.74 -34.60
#